data_AF-A0A2V7TUZ6-F1
#
_entry.id   AF-A0A2V7TUZ6-F1
#
_cell.length_a   1.000
_cell.length_b   1.000
_cell.length_c   1.000
_cell.angle_alpha   90.00
_cell.angle_beta   90.00
_cell.angle_gamma   90.00
#
_symmetry.space_group_name_H-M   'P 1'
#
loop_
_entity.id
_entity.type
_entity.pdbx_description
1 polymer ?
#
loop_
_entity_poly.entity_id
_entity_poly.type
_entity_poly.pdbx_seq_one_letter_code
_entity_poly.pdbx_strand_id
1 'polypeptide(L)'
;MAIITLALGISASTALFSVIYNVLIVPFPYADSQRLMTVQVHDTERTEPGGRAAFTGPELLDYTEQNHVFDAVIASSDQDVLYTSGEGTERFEGFLVTPGTFEFFGMPALHGRVMQPSDYEPGAPPVFVLRYKTWVGRFNRDAGILNKQFVLNGTSRTLIGIMPPRFAWGDADVWIPEKPSRAAA
;
A
#
# COMPACT_ATOMS: atom_id res chain seq x y z
N MET A 1 33.04 -35.42 13.61
CA MET A 1 32.68 -34.06 14.09
C MET A 1 33.06 -32.97 13.09
N ALA A 2 34.24 -33.00 12.45
CA ALA A 2 34.67 -31.96 11.48
C ALA A 2 33.69 -31.68 10.32
N ILE A 3 33.06 -32.72 9.75
CA ILE A 3 32.09 -32.57 8.65
C ILE A 3 30.83 -31.83 9.12
N ILE A 4 30.39 -32.08 10.37
CA ILE A 4 29.20 -31.45 10.96
C ILE A 4 29.47 -29.97 11.23
N THR A 5 30.66 -29.64 11.77
CA THR A 5 31.05 -28.25 12.03
C THR A 5 31.20 -27.45 10.74
N LEU A 6 31.72 -28.07 9.67
CA LEU A 6 31.83 -27.44 8.35
C LEU A 6 30.45 -27.20 7.72
N ALA A 7 29.55 -28.19 7.77
CA ALA A 7 28.18 -28.05 7.27
C ALA A 7 27.38 -26.98 8.02
N LEU A 8 27.56 -26.87 9.36
CA LEU A 8 26.97 -25.82 10.19
C LEU A 8 27.50 -24.42 9.86
N GLY A 9 28.81 -24.30 9.58
CA GLY A 9 29.40 -23.03 9.16
C GLY A 9 28.82 -22.56 7.83
N ILE A 10 28.69 -23.46 6.84
CA ILE A 10 28.16 -23.14 5.51
C ILE A 10 26.67 -22.76 5.58
N SER A 11 25.86 -23.48 6.36
CA SER A 11 24.42 -23.16 6.50
C SER A 11 24.18 -21.84 7.24
N ALA A 12 24.98 -21.53 8.26
CA ALA A 12 24.92 -20.25 8.97
C ALA A 12 25.27 -19.06 8.04
N SER A 13 26.35 -19.16 7.26
CA SER A 13 26.74 -18.11 6.31
C SER A 13 25.72 -17.95 5.18
N THR A 14 25.14 -19.05 4.68
CA THR A 14 24.12 -19.01 3.63
C THR A 14 22.81 -18.38 4.11
N ALA A 15 22.38 -18.70 5.34
CA ALA A 15 21.18 -18.09 5.94
C ALA A 15 21.36 -16.58 6.14
N LEU A 16 22.51 -16.15 6.66
CA LEU A 16 22.83 -14.74 6.84
C LEU A 16 22.86 -14.00 5.49
N PHE A 17 23.53 -14.57 4.50
CA PHE A 17 23.59 -13.98 3.16
C PHE A 17 22.22 -13.92 2.49
N SER A 18 21.35 -14.93 2.68
CA SER A 18 19.99 -14.95 2.14
C SER A 18 19.08 -13.88 2.74
N VAL A 19 19.20 -13.61 4.05
CA VAL A 19 18.49 -12.51 4.72
C VAL A 19 19.00 -11.16 4.21
N ILE A 20 20.32 -10.96 4.20
CA ILE A 20 20.96 -9.73 3.73
C ILE A 20 20.60 -9.48 2.25
N TYR A 21 20.67 -10.49 1.39
CA TYR A 21 20.36 -10.36 -0.03
C TYR A 21 18.88 -10.04 -0.27
N ASN A 22 17.95 -10.68 0.44
CA ASN A 22 16.52 -10.37 0.30
C ASN A 22 16.12 -9.00 0.89
N VAL A 23 16.83 -8.53 1.92
CA VAL A 23 16.52 -7.27 2.60
C VAL A 23 17.20 -6.08 1.94
N LEU A 24 18.44 -6.23 1.44
CA LEU A 24 19.27 -5.12 0.95
C LEU A 24 19.42 -5.06 -0.58
N ILE A 25 19.27 -6.17 -1.32
CA ILE A 25 19.66 -6.22 -2.76
C ILE A 25 18.45 -6.29 -3.71
N VAL A 26 17.27 -6.64 -3.23
CA VAL A 26 16.05 -6.56 -4.04
C VAL A 26 15.24 -5.35 -3.56
N PRO A 27 15.41 -4.15 -4.18
CA PRO A 27 14.53 -3.02 -3.91
C PRO A 27 13.08 -3.50 -4.08
N PHE A 28 12.16 -2.95 -3.29
CA PHE A 28 10.73 -3.30 -3.34
C PHE A 28 10.30 -3.56 -4.79
N PRO A 29 9.58 -4.66 -5.08
CA PRO A 29 9.33 -5.14 -6.45
C PRO A 29 8.28 -4.29 -7.17
N TYR A 30 8.33 -2.98 -6.98
CA TYR A 30 7.54 -2.00 -7.68
C TYR A 30 8.17 -1.76 -9.04
N ALA A 31 7.32 -1.57 -10.05
CA ALA A 31 7.76 -1.17 -11.37
C ALA A 31 8.60 0.13 -11.27
N ASP A 32 9.70 0.17 -12.02
CA ASP A 32 10.56 1.35 -12.12
C ASP A 32 10.99 1.95 -10.77
N SER A 33 11.28 1.11 -9.75
CA SER A 33 11.56 1.54 -8.38
C SER A 33 12.66 2.63 -8.26
N GLN A 34 13.58 2.70 -9.23
CA GLN A 34 14.67 3.69 -9.33
C GLN A 34 14.18 5.09 -9.75
N ARG A 35 12.96 5.19 -10.30
CA ARG A 35 12.33 6.40 -10.82
C ARG A 35 11.22 6.93 -9.90
N LEU A 36 10.94 6.23 -8.80
CA LEU A 36 9.98 6.66 -7.79
C LEU A 36 10.55 7.83 -7.00
N MET A 37 9.79 8.92 -6.92
CA MET A 37 10.18 10.14 -6.23
C MET A 37 9.06 10.57 -5.28
N THR A 38 9.44 11.07 -4.10
CA THR A 38 8.51 11.73 -3.18
C THR A 38 8.67 13.24 -3.33
N VAL A 39 7.58 13.95 -3.65
CA VAL A 39 7.60 15.40 -3.74
C VAL A 39 7.50 16.00 -2.35
N GLN A 40 8.40 16.95 -2.04
CA GLN A 40 8.38 17.71 -0.80
C GLN A 40 8.43 19.21 -1.13
N VAL A 41 7.55 19.99 -0.50
CA VAL A 41 7.57 21.45 -0.60
C VAL A 41 8.52 21.99 0.46
N HIS A 42 9.59 22.67 0.03
CA HIS A 42 10.51 23.33 0.94
C HIS A 42 10.22 24.83 0.98
N ASP A 43 10.09 25.37 2.18
CA ASP A 43 9.94 26.80 2.40
C ASP A 43 11.34 27.43 2.39
N THR A 44 11.59 28.31 1.41
CA THR A 44 12.89 28.97 1.24
C THR A 44 13.23 29.93 2.39
N GLU A 45 12.25 30.34 3.19
CA GLU A 45 12.43 31.21 4.36
C GLU A 45 12.61 30.44 5.66
N ARG A 46 12.29 29.13 5.69
CA ARG A 46 12.41 28.27 6.88
C ARG A 46 13.43 27.17 6.65
N THR A 47 14.56 27.29 7.34
CA THR A 47 15.71 26.35 7.28
C THR A 47 15.44 25.00 7.96
N GLU A 48 14.20 24.69 8.34
CA GLU A 48 13.86 23.43 8.99
C GLU A 48 14.05 22.26 8.00
N PRO A 49 14.85 21.24 8.34
CA PRO A 49 15.02 20.08 7.48
C PRO A 49 13.70 19.32 7.34
N GLY A 50 13.36 18.90 6.12
CA GLY A 50 12.29 17.93 5.87
C GLY A 50 11.10 18.43 5.06
N GLY A 51 10.92 19.75 4.91
CA GLY A 51 9.83 20.33 4.11
C GLY A 51 8.43 19.79 4.48
N ARG A 52 7.47 20.00 3.60
CA ARG A 52 6.11 19.46 3.70
C ARG A 52 5.90 18.40 2.62
N ALA A 53 5.63 17.16 3.02
CA ALA A 53 5.32 16.05 2.12
C ALA A 53 3.82 15.81 1.92
N ALA A 54 2.97 16.44 2.75
CA ALA A 54 1.52 16.32 2.65
C ALA A 54 0.93 17.42 1.76
N PHE A 55 0.00 17.05 0.89
CA PHE A 55 -0.70 17.94 -0.04
C PHE A 55 -2.20 17.90 0.24
N THR A 56 -2.85 19.05 0.15
CA THR A 56 -4.31 19.09 0.14
C THR A 56 -4.84 18.56 -1.20
N GLY A 57 -6.12 18.14 -1.23
CA GLY A 57 -6.77 17.67 -2.47
C GLY A 57 -6.66 18.66 -3.65
N PRO A 58 -6.95 19.96 -3.47
CA PRO A 58 -6.76 20.96 -4.52
C PRO A 58 -5.30 21.08 -4.98
N GLU A 59 -4.34 21.12 -4.06
CA GLU A 59 -2.92 21.21 -4.40
C GLU A 59 -2.47 20.01 -5.23
N LEU A 60 -2.84 18.78 -4.82
CA LEU A 60 -2.50 17.57 -5.57
C LEU A 60 -3.03 17.62 -7.00
N LEU A 61 -4.27 18.10 -7.18
CA LEU A 61 -4.87 18.26 -8.51
C LEU A 61 -4.11 19.29 -9.34
N ASP A 62 -3.76 20.45 -8.76
CA ASP A 62 -3.00 21.48 -9.46
C ASP A 62 -1.60 20.98 -9.88
N TYR A 63 -0.89 20.27 -8.99
CA TYR A 63 0.39 19.65 -9.33
C TYR A 63 0.26 18.60 -10.43
N THR A 64 -0.80 17.79 -10.40
CA THR A 64 -1.03 16.74 -11.39
C THR A 64 -1.38 17.33 -12.77
N GLU A 65 -2.22 18.37 -12.80
CA GLU A 65 -2.65 19.05 -14.04
C GLU A 65 -1.50 19.82 -14.71
N GLN A 66 -0.59 20.40 -13.92
CA GLN A 66 0.55 21.20 -14.40
C GLN A 66 1.85 20.38 -14.51
N ASN A 67 1.79 19.06 -14.26
CA ASN A 67 2.95 18.21 -14.29
C ASN A 67 3.43 17.95 -15.74
N HIS A 68 4.73 18.19 -15.97
CA HIS A 68 5.41 17.89 -17.24
C HIS A 68 6.67 17.03 -17.04
N VAL A 69 6.94 16.59 -15.80
CA VAL A 69 8.21 15.94 -15.42
C VAL A 69 8.01 14.46 -15.08
N PHE A 70 6.91 14.13 -14.41
CA PHE A 70 6.60 12.77 -13.97
C PHE A 70 5.65 12.06 -14.93
N ASP A 71 5.86 10.75 -15.17
CA ASP A 71 4.97 9.95 -16.02
C ASP A 71 3.59 9.72 -15.37
N ALA A 72 3.57 9.60 -14.04
CA ALA A 72 2.37 9.38 -13.25
C ALA A 72 2.54 9.97 -11.84
N VAL A 73 1.44 10.42 -11.27
CA VAL A 73 1.36 10.97 -9.91
C VAL A 73 0.31 10.20 -9.14
N ILE A 74 0.68 9.74 -7.95
CA ILE A 74 -0.24 9.11 -7.01
C ILE A 74 -0.11 9.82 -5.67
N ALA A 75 -1.18 9.77 -4.88
CA ALA A 75 -1.12 10.16 -3.48
C ALA A 75 -1.74 9.08 -2.61
N SER A 76 -1.34 9.09 -1.35
CA SER A 76 -1.96 8.29 -0.33
C SER A 76 -1.93 9.02 1.00
N SER A 77 -2.90 8.73 1.85
CA SER A 77 -2.95 9.22 3.23
C SER A 77 -3.28 8.12 4.20
N ASP A 78 -2.60 8.13 5.34
CA ASP A 78 -2.81 7.19 6.42
C ASP A 78 -4.19 7.41 7.04
N GLN A 79 -4.87 6.31 7.36
CA GLN A 79 -6.15 6.31 8.03
C GLN A 79 -6.24 5.10 8.98
N ASP A 80 -6.58 5.34 10.25
CA ASP A 80 -7.00 4.26 11.13
C ASP A 80 -8.32 3.65 10.61
N VAL A 81 -8.32 2.34 10.37
CA VAL A 81 -9.49 1.60 9.90
C VAL A 81 -9.97 0.66 11.00
N LEU A 82 -11.16 0.92 11.53
CA LEU A 82 -11.85 0.05 12.45
C LEU A 82 -12.61 -1.02 11.67
N TYR A 83 -12.13 -2.26 11.73
CA TYR A 83 -12.82 -3.41 11.20
C TYR A 83 -13.74 -4.01 12.27
N THR A 84 -15.04 -3.97 12.01
CA THR A 84 -16.06 -4.56 12.88
C THR A 84 -16.48 -5.92 12.33
N SER A 85 -16.34 -6.95 13.17
CA SER A 85 -16.70 -8.34 12.90
C SER A 85 -17.67 -8.85 13.97
N GLY A 86 -18.15 -10.09 13.80
CA GLY A 86 -18.96 -10.76 14.82
C GLY A 86 -18.20 -11.02 16.15
N GLU A 87 -16.87 -10.99 16.12
CA GLU A 87 -16.01 -11.22 17.30
C GLU A 87 -15.67 -9.92 18.05
N GLY A 88 -15.95 -8.76 17.45
CA GLY A 88 -15.60 -7.44 17.98
C GLY A 88 -14.99 -6.52 16.92
N THR A 89 -14.46 -5.39 17.39
CA THR A 89 -13.82 -4.37 16.56
C THR A 89 -12.31 -4.40 16.76
N GLU A 90 -11.56 -4.40 15.66
CA GLU A 90 -10.11 -4.32 15.63
C GLU A 90 -9.62 -3.15 14.77
N ARG A 91 -8.42 -2.66 15.04
CA ARG A 91 -7.79 -1.58 14.29
C ARG A 91 -6.85 -2.15 13.23
N PHE A 92 -7.06 -1.75 11.98
CA PHE A 92 -6.18 -1.97 10.84
C PHE A 92 -5.49 -0.66 10.47
N GLU A 93 -4.22 -0.76 10.10
CA GLU A 93 -3.49 0.34 9.45
C GLU A 93 -4.05 0.48 8.02
N GLY A 94 -4.77 1.55 7.73
CA GLY A 94 -5.41 1.77 6.43
C GLY A 94 -4.75 2.88 5.64
N PHE A 95 -4.75 2.74 4.32
CA PHE A 95 -4.30 3.81 3.41
C PHE A 95 -5.43 4.16 2.45
N LEU A 96 -5.77 5.43 2.40
CA LEU A 96 -6.54 5.99 1.29
C LEU A 96 -5.57 6.17 0.12
N VAL A 97 -5.95 5.71 -1.06
CA VAL A 97 -5.09 5.76 -2.26
C VAL A 97 -5.84 6.39 -3.41
N THR A 98 -5.15 7.13 -4.27
CA THR A 98 -5.73 7.76 -5.47
C THR A 98 -5.96 6.74 -6.60
N PRO A 99 -6.74 7.11 -7.65
CA PRO A 99 -6.77 6.33 -8.89
C PRO A 99 -5.36 6.12 -9.45
N GLY A 100 -5.10 4.94 -10.03
CA GLY A 100 -3.82 4.64 -10.66
C GLY A 100 -2.71 4.15 -9.72
N THR A 101 -2.96 4.05 -8.41
CA THR A 101 -1.94 3.63 -7.43
C THR A 101 -1.36 2.24 -7.70
N PHE A 102 -2.18 1.27 -8.08
CA PHE A 102 -1.70 -0.10 -8.30
C PHE A 102 -1.02 -0.25 -9.66
N GLU A 103 -1.49 0.47 -10.67
CA GLU A 103 -0.84 0.60 -11.98
C GLU A 103 0.53 1.25 -11.85
N PHE A 104 0.64 2.31 -11.03
CA PHE A 104 1.91 2.98 -10.73
C PHE A 104 2.94 2.04 -10.12
N PHE A 105 2.53 1.18 -9.17
CA PHE A 105 3.43 0.17 -8.61
C PHE A 105 3.64 -1.05 -9.51
N GLY A 106 2.87 -1.19 -10.60
CA GLY A 106 2.96 -2.29 -11.56
C GLY A 106 2.73 -3.68 -10.97
N MET A 107 2.00 -3.76 -9.85
CA MET A 107 1.81 -5.00 -9.10
C MET A 107 0.34 -5.43 -9.13
N PRO A 108 -0.03 -6.49 -9.87
CA PRO A 108 -1.39 -7.01 -9.86
C PRO A 108 -1.71 -7.70 -8.54
N ALA A 109 -3.01 -7.82 -8.23
CA ALA A 109 -3.49 -8.59 -7.10
C ALA A 109 -3.16 -10.09 -7.28
N LEU A 110 -2.79 -10.77 -6.18
CA LEU A 110 -2.59 -12.22 -6.15
C LEU A 110 -3.92 -12.96 -6.33
N HIS A 111 -4.98 -12.44 -5.71
CA HIS A 111 -6.35 -12.94 -5.84
C HIS A 111 -7.30 -11.78 -6.11
N GLY A 112 -8.28 -11.98 -6.99
CA GLY A 112 -9.25 -10.95 -7.36
C GLY A 112 -8.67 -9.91 -8.31
N ARG A 113 -8.96 -8.63 -8.04
CA ARG A 113 -8.50 -7.48 -8.83
C ARG A 113 -8.05 -6.34 -7.94
N VAL A 114 -7.25 -5.44 -8.50
CA VAL A 114 -6.95 -4.14 -7.88
C VAL A 114 -8.09 -3.15 -8.13
N MET A 115 -8.05 -2.00 -7.44
CA MET A 115 -8.98 -0.90 -7.69
C MET A 115 -8.79 -0.37 -9.10
N GLN A 116 -9.89 0.01 -9.75
CA GLN A 116 -9.94 0.56 -11.10
C GLN A 116 -10.55 1.97 -11.04
N PRO A 117 -10.35 2.83 -12.05
CA PRO A 117 -10.88 4.20 -12.04
C PRO A 117 -12.38 4.32 -11.73
N SER A 118 -13.19 3.33 -12.14
CA SER A 118 -14.63 3.29 -11.83
C SER A 118 -14.96 3.13 -10.34
N ASP A 119 -14.06 2.56 -9.53
CA ASP A 119 -14.26 2.36 -8.09
C ASP A 119 -14.10 3.66 -7.27
N TYR A 120 -13.62 4.74 -7.92
CA TYR A 120 -13.40 6.05 -7.32
C TYR A 120 -14.52 7.04 -7.63
N GLU A 121 -15.45 6.65 -8.50
CA GLU A 121 -16.53 7.55 -8.93
C GLU A 121 -17.60 7.72 -7.85
N PRO A 122 -18.27 8.89 -7.78
CA PRO A 122 -19.38 9.09 -6.87
C PRO A 122 -20.48 8.03 -7.05
N GLY A 123 -20.86 7.38 -5.95
CA GLY A 123 -21.86 6.30 -5.97
C GLY A 123 -21.32 4.93 -6.38
N ALA A 124 -20.01 4.81 -6.65
CA ALA A 124 -19.38 3.50 -6.82
C ALA A 124 -19.57 2.65 -5.54
N PRO A 125 -19.79 1.33 -5.68
CA PRO A 125 -19.85 0.44 -4.53
C PRO A 125 -18.57 0.57 -3.69
N PRO A 126 -18.65 0.71 -2.35
CA PRO A 126 -17.46 0.78 -1.52
C PRO A 126 -16.65 -0.52 -1.60
N VAL A 127 -15.36 -0.40 -1.89
CA VAL A 127 -14.44 -1.54 -2.04
C VAL A 127 -13.14 -1.29 -1.27
N PHE A 128 -12.38 -2.36 -1.04
CA PHE A 128 -11.02 -2.26 -0.52
C PHE A 128 -10.16 -3.43 -1.00
N VAL A 129 -8.84 -3.27 -0.88
CA VAL A 129 -7.84 -4.29 -1.18
C VAL A 129 -7.08 -4.64 0.10
N LEU A 130 -6.79 -5.92 0.30
CA LEU A 130 -6.18 -6.46 1.53
C LEU A 130 -4.70 -6.81 1.32
N ARG A 131 -3.87 -6.55 2.34
CA ARG A 131 -2.48 -7.00 2.36
C ARG A 131 -2.37 -8.50 2.62
N TYR A 132 -1.42 -9.15 1.94
CA TYR A 132 -1.13 -10.57 2.12
C TYR A 132 -0.90 -10.95 3.59
N LYS A 133 -0.10 -10.18 4.33
CA LYS A 133 0.23 -10.45 5.74
C LYS A 133 -1.03 -10.49 6.61
N THR A 134 -1.94 -9.55 6.42
CA THR A 134 -3.24 -9.47 7.13
C THR A 134 -4.13 -10.64 6.74
N TRP A 135 -4.17 -11.01 5.46
CA TRP A 135 -4.87 -12.21 4.97
C TRP A 135 -4.36 -13.51 5.63
N VAL A 136 -3.03 -13.67 5.74
CA VAL A 136 -2.44 -14.84 6.40
C VAL A 136 -2.70 -14.83 7.90
N GLY A 137 -2.43 -13.71 8.57
CA GLY A 137 -2.43 -13.61 10.02
C GLY A 137 -3.81 -13.55 10.65
N ARG A 138 -4.76 -12.85 10.01
CA ARG A 138 -6.12 -12.67 10.56
C ARG A 138 -7.14 -13.62 9.96
N PHE A 139 -7.02 -13.91 8.66
CA PHE A 139 -8.01 -14.69 7.92
C PHE A 139 -7.55 -16.11 7.58
N ASN A 140 -6.43 -16.58 8.15
CA ASN A 140 -5.91 -17.95 7.97
C ASN A 140 -5.77 -18.38 6.49
N ARG A 141 -5.48 -17.44 5.58
CA ARG A 141 -5.44 -17.68 4.13
C ARG A 141 -6.75 -18.18 3.53
N ASP A 142 -7.89 -17.87 4.14
CA ASP A 142 -9.19 -18.23 3.58
C ASP A 142 -9.43 -17.44 2.29
N ALA A 143 -9.54 -18.11 1.15
CA ALA A 143 -9.87 -17.46 -0.12
C ALA A 143 -11.38 -17.10 -0.23
N GLY A 144 -12.22 -17.69 0.63
CA GLY A 144 -13.67 -17.48 0.68
C GLY A 144 -14.08 -16.08 1.13
N ILE A 145 -13.14 -15.29 1.65
CA ILE A 145 -13.36 -13.89 2.00
C ILE A 145 -13.39 -12.94 0.78
N LEU A 146 -12.89 -13.38 -0.36
CA LEU A 146 -12.90 -12.57 -1.58
C LEU A 146 -14.34 -12.32 -2.03
N ASN A 147 -14.65 -11.10 -2.46
CA ASN A 147 -15.99 -10.62 -2.81
C ASN A 147 -17.00 -10.65 -1.64
N LYS A 148 -16.53 -10.76 -0.39
CA LYS A 148 -17.36 -10.60 0.81
C LYS A 148 -17.33 -9.16 1.30
N GLN A 149 -18.36 -8.81 2.06
CA GLN A 149 -18.51 -7.51 2.69
C GLN A 149 -17.85 -7.50 4.07
N PHE A 150 -17.16 -6.40 4.35
CA PHE A 150 -16.48 -6.10 5.61
C PHE A 150 -16.93 -4.74 6.09
N VAL A 151 -17.25 -4.60 7.37
CA VAL A 151 -17.60 -3.30 7.94
C VAL A 151 -16.30 -2.61 8.36
N LEU A 152 -15.88 -1.62 7.58
CA LEU A 152 -14.66 -0.83 7.81
C LEU A 152 -15.06 0.62 8.08
N ASN A 153 -14.71 1.17 9.25
CA ASN A 153 -15.16 2.50 9.70
C ASN A 153 -16.69 2.67 9.62
N GLY A 154 -17.43 1.64 10.00
CA GLY A 154 -18.90 1.62 9.93
C GLY A 154 -19.48 1.50 8.51
N THR A 155 -18.65 1.49 7.47
CA THR A 155 -19.07 1.37 6.07
C THR A 155 -18.89 -0.07 5.61
N SER A 156 -19.93 -0.66 5.03
CA SER A 156 -19.81 -1.98 4.39
C SER A 156 -19.03 -1.86 3.07
N ARG A 157 -17.84 -2.44 3.02
CA ARG A 157 -16.94 -2.45 1.86
C ARG A 157 -16.69 -3.87 1.36
N THR A 158 -16.64 -4.06 0.05
CA THR A 158 -16.37 -5.37 -0.55
C THR A 158 -14.86 -5.58 -0.71
N LEU A 159 -14.35 -6.73 -0.26
CA LEU A 159 -12.97 -7.14 -0.53
C LEU A 159 -12.84 -7.59 -1.98
N ILE A 160 -12.22 -6.76 -2.83
CA ILE A 160 -12.12 -7.04 -4.27
C ILE A 160 -10.78 -7.67 -4.67
N GLY A 161 -9.76 -7.61 -3.82
CA GLY A 161 -8.47 -8.20 -4.11
C GLY A 161 -7.54 -8.33 -2.91
N ILE A 162 -6.60 -9.26 -3.04
CA ILE A 162 -5.54 -9.51 -2.06
C ILE A 162 -4.20 -9.30 -2.77
N MET A 163 -3.36 -8.42 -2.24
CA MET A 163 -2.06 -8.11 -2.84
C MET A 163 -1.04 -9.24 -2.63
N PRO A 164 -0.03 -9.36 -3.51
CA PRO A 164 1.03 -10.35 -3.35
C PRO A 164 1.88 -10.10 -2.09
N PRO A 165 2.60 -11.13 -1.57
CA PRO A 165 3.37 -11.05 -0.32
C PRO A 165 4.37 -9.89 -0.23
N ARG A 166 4.89 -9.44 -1.38
CA ARG A 166 5.91 -8.39 -1.46
C ARG A 166 5.33 -6.98 -1.60
N PHE A 167 4.01 -6.81 -1.72
CA PHE A 167 3.37 -5.50 -1.71
C PHE A 167 3.18 -5.06 -0.25
N ALA A 168 3.78 -3.94 0.11
CA ALA A 168 3.76 -3.43 1.48
C ALA A 168 3.76 -1.89 1.51
N TRP A 169 3.09 -1.25 0.54
CA TRP A 169 3.01 0.21 0.47
C TRP A 169 2.40 0.76 1.75
N GLY A 170 3.13 1.67 2.42
CA GLY A 170 2.67 2.28 3.68
C GLY A 170 2.63 1.35 4.89
N ASP A 171 3.16 0.12 4.79
CA ASP A 171 2.94 -0.98 5.76
C ASP A 171 1.45 -1.24 6.09
N ALA A 172 0.54 -0.76 5.24
CA ALA A 172 -0.90 -0.81 5.45
C ALA A 172 -1.42 -2.25 5.47
N ASP A 173 -2.42 -2.52 6.30
CA ASP A 173 -3.21 -3.75 6.26
C ASP A 173 -4.23 -3.72 5.12
N VAL A 174 -4.79 -2.54 4.83
CA VAL A 174 -5.83 -2.35 3.81
C VAL A 174 -5.62 -1.05 3.01
N TRP A 175 -5.98 -1.08 1.74
CA TRP A 175 -6.06 0.10 0.89
C TRP A 175 -7.51 0.35 0.47
N ILE A 176 -7.94 1.61 0.51
CA ILE A 176 -9.31 2.04 0.21
C ILE A 176 -9.24 3.16 -0.84
N PRO A 177 -10.13 3.16 -1.84
CA PRO A 177 -10.13 4.20 -2.88
C PRO A 177 -10.54 5.56 -2.29
N GLU A 178 -9.77 6.59 -2.62
CA GLU A 178 -10.12 7.99 -2.37
C GLU A 178 -9.87 8.83 -3.63
N LYS A 179 -10.88 9.59 -4.03
CA LYS A 179 -10.76 10.53 -5.15
C LYS A 179 -10.42 11.91 -4.59
N PRO A 180 -9.30 12.52 -5.01
CA PRO A 180 -8.97 13.87 -4.58
C PRO A 180 -10.04 14.84 -5.07
N SER A 181 -10.38 15.81 -4.22
CA SER A 181 -11.45 16.77 -4.44
C SER A 181 -10.91 18.20 -4.34
N ARG A 182 -11.47 19.12 -5.15
CA ARG A 182 -11.24 20.56 -5.02
C ARG A 182 -12.06 21.21 -3.91
N ALA A 183 -13.03 20.50 -3.34
CA ALA A 183 -13.77 21.00 -2.18
C ALA A 183 -12.83 20.99 -0.96
N ALA A 184 -12.82 22.08 -0.18
CA ALA A 184 -12.09 22.13 1.07
C ALA A 184 -12.63 21.05 2.02
N ALA A 185 -11.72 20.24 2.58
CA ALA A 185 -12.00 19.27 3.64
C ALA A 185 -12.27 19.97 4.97
#